data_AF-A0A401LFH9-F1
#
_entry.id   AF-A0A401LFH9-F1
#
_cell.length_a   1.000
_cell.length_b   1.000
_cell.length_c   1.000
_cell.angle_alpha   90.00
_cell.angle_beta   90.00
_cell.angle_gamma   90.00
#
_symmetry.space_group_name_H-M   'P 1'
#
loop_
_entity.id
_entity.type
_entity.pdbx_description
1 polymer ?
#
loop_
_entity_poly.entity_id
_entity_poly.type
_entity_poly.pdbx_seq_one_letter_code
_entity_poly.pdbx_strand_id
1 'polypeptide(L)'
;MAAQKKNLQIGEKTEITLEVSGAEELVRCEMKREAEHRFLGRVAMPLPQTIEKRAFTLDGERIELTAVVFAGITHILVPASLWARECRKKGGTRGKGLGEGLPPVFGLLLFDEQEKSLKPLVAVEDVSLIWERGCGSGTSAVGAYLAAREKKDVTVSLKQPGGVMRATASYQNGAVTKIEITGSVAIVAEGTAYL
;
A
#
# COMPACT_ATOMS: atom_id res chain seq x y z
N MET A 1 -5.92 12.08 -16.20
CA MET A 1 -5.73 12.90 -17.43
C MET A 1 -5.47 12.07 -18.69
N ALA A 2 -4.44 11.22 -18.76
CA ALA A 2 -4.12 10.49 -20.01
C ALA A 2 -5.28 9.62 -20.55
N ALA A 3 -5.99 8.88 -19.69
CA ALA A 3 -7.16 8.08 -20.10
C ALA A 3 -8.38 8.94 -20.49
N GLN A 4 -8.61 10.06 -19.81
CA GLN A 4 -9.73 10.97 -20.10
C GLN A 4 -9.53 11.69 -21.45
N LYS A 5 -8.29 12.10 -21.75
CA LYS A 5 -7.93 12.71 -23.05
C LYS A 5 -8.12 11.76 -24.23
N LYS A 6 -8.17 10.45 -23.99
CA LYS A 6 -8.41 9.43 -25.03
C LYS A 6 -9.90 9.19 -25.33
N ASN A 7 -10.83 9.94 -24.73
CA ASN A 7 -12.29 9.80 -24.92
C ASN A 7 -12.78 8.34 -24.78
N LEU A 8 -12.21 7.60 -23.82
CA LEU A 8 -12.53 6.20 -23.59
C LEU A 8 -14.03 5.99 -23.36
N GLN A 9 -14.66 5.02 -24.03
CA GLN A 9 -16.06 4.70 -23.74
C GLN A 9 -16.18 3.96 -22.40
N ILE A 10 -17.37 4.02 -21.78
CA ILE A 10 -17.63 3.27 -20.54
C ILE A 10 -17.51 1.77 -20.84
N GLY A 11 -16.77 1.05 -20.00
CA GLY A 11 -16.48 -0.37 -20.17
C GLY A 11 -15.20 -0.66 -20.96
N GLU A 12 -14.72 0.28 -21.77
CA GLU A 12 -13.49 0.11 -22.54
C GLU A 12 -12.24 0.17 -21.66
N LYS A 13 -11.19 -0.49 -22.15
CA LYS A 13 -9.86 -0.55 -21.55
C LYS A 13 -8.83 0.11 -22.47
N THR A 14 -7.82 0.71 -21.87
CA THR A 14 -6.61 1.14 -22.57
C THR A 14 -5.39 0.87 -21.72
N GLU A 15 -4.26 0.60 -22.37
CA GLU A 15 -2.97 0.59 -21.70
C GLU A 15 -2.29 1.95 -21.88
N ILE A 16 -1.68 2.42 -20.80
CA ILE A 16 -0.91 3.65 -20.75
C ILE A 16 0.44 3.29 -20.15
N THR A 17 1.49 3.67 -20.86
CA THR A 17 2.86 3.51 -20.38
C THR A 17 3.33 4.86 -19.86
N LEU A 18 3.85 4.87 -18.63
CA LEU A 18 4.24 6.08 -17.91
C LEU A 18 5.71 5.98 -17.50
N GLU A 19 6.43 7.07 -17.68
CA GLU A 19 7.69 7.29 -16.98
C GLU A 19 7.36 7.79 -15.57
N VAL A 20 7.90 7.11 -14.55
CA VAL A 20 7.58 7.37 -13.14
C VAL A 20 8.89 7.51 -12.38
N SER A 21 9.06 8.61 -11.66
CA SER A 21 10.24 8.82 -10.80
C SER A 21 10.40 7.66 -9.81
N GLY A 22 11.60 7.09 -9.73
CA GLY A 22 11.89 5.95 -8.87
C GLY A 22 11.61 4.58 -9.50
N ALA A 23 11.14 4.52 -10.75
CA ALA A 23 11.12 3.30 -11.55
C ALA A 23 12.22 3.35 -12.61
N GLU A 24 13.04 2.29 -12.71
CA GLU A 24 14.08 2.18 -13.75
C GLU A 24 13.48 1.90 -15.14
N GLU A 25 12.33 1.22 -15.17
CA GLU A 25 11.60 0.86 -16.38
C GLU A 25 10.27 1.61 -16.48
N LEU A 26 9.73 1.67 -17.70
CA LEU A 26 8.43 2.26 -17.95
C LEU A 26 7.32 1.46 -17.24
N VAL A 27 6.48 2.16 -16.50
CA VAL A 27 5.37 1.56 -15.75
C VAL A 27 4.15 1.43 -16.66
N ARG A 28 3.69 0.19 -16.88
CA ARG A 28 2.46 -0.09 -17.63
C ARG A 28 1.26 -0.07 -16.70
N CYS A 29 0.27 0.74 -17.07
CA CYS A 29 -0.99 0.90 -16.38
C CYS A 29 -2.16 0.54 -17.31
N GLU A 30 -2.98 -0.44 -16.92
CA GLU A 30 -4.26 -0.68 -17.56
C GLU A 30 -5.31 0.24 -16.92
N MET A 31 -6.06 0.96 -17.74
CA MET A 31 -7.14 1.83 -17.30
C MET A 31 -8.44 1.35 -17.95
N LYS A 32 -9.49 1.14 -17.14
CA LYS A 32 -10.85 0.89 -17.61
C LYS A 32 -11.74 2.04 -17.19
N ARG A 33 -12.54 2.60 -18.09
CA ARG A 33 -13.55 3.60 -17.69
C ARG A 33 -14.75 2.87 -17.09
N GLU A 34 -15.07 3.15 -15.83
CA GLU A 34 -16.18 2.49 -15.12
C GLU A 34 -17.47 3.32 -15.20
N ALA A 35 -17.34 4.64 -15.14
CA ALA A 35 -18.46 5.57 -15.22
C ALA A 35 -17.97 6.93 -15.74
N GLU A 36 -18.87 7.91 -15.75
CA GLU A 36 -18.48 9.30 -15.94
C GLU A 36 -17.48 9.71 -14.85
N HIS A 37 -16.32 10.26 -15.27
CA HIS A 37 -15.21 10.67 -14.40
C HIS A 37 -14.60 9.59 -13.48
N ARG A 38 -14.96 8.31 -13.62
CA ARG A 38 -14.45 7.21 -12.79
C ARG A 38 -13.74 6.15 -13.61
N PHE A 39 -12.57 5.74 -13.13
CA PHE A 39 -11.71 4.79 -13.80
C PHE A 39 -11.18 3.75 -12.83
N LEU A 40 -11.13 2.49 -13.27
CA LEU A 40 -10.38 1.43 -12.61
C LEU A 40 -8.97 1.41 -13.20
N GLY A 41 -7.97 1.66 -12.36
CA GLY A 41 -6.56 1.53 -12.73
C GLY A 41 -5.99 0.22 -12.20
N ARG A 42 -5.19 -0.46 -13.02
CA ARG A 42 -4.32 -1.57 -12.61
C ARG A 42 -2.88 -1.26 -12.99
N VAL A 43 -1.96 -1.51 -12.07
CA VAL A 43 -0.54 -1.24 -12.27
C VAL A 43 0.31 -2.35 -11.66
N ALA A 44 1.39 -2.70 -12.36
CA ALA A 44 2.42 -3.59 -11.84
C ALA A 44 3.25 -2.85 -10.79
N MET A 45 3.54 -3.52 -9.69
CA MET A 45 4.25 -2.95 -8.56
C MET A 45 5.64 -3.59 -8.45
N PRO A 46 6.64 -2.85 -7.95
CA PRO A 46 7.96 -3.41 -7.71
C PRO A 46 7.86 -4.60 -6.74
N LEU A 47 8.79 -5.54 -6.86
CA LEU A 47 8.90 -6.64 -5.89
C LEU A 47 9.58 -6.14 -4.62
N PRO A 48 9.20 -6.68 -3.45
CA PRO A 48 9.95 -6.39 -2.22
C PRO A 48 11.35 -7.01 -2.34
N GLN A 49 12.35 -6.28 -1.86
CA GLN A 49 13.72 -6.76 -1.70
C GLN A 49 13.78 -7.89 -0.67
N THR A 50 13.06 -7.73 0.45
CA THR A 50 12.94 -8.76 1.49
C THR A 50 11.55 -8.73 2.15
N ILE A 51 11.15 -9.89 2.68
CA ILE A 51 10.03 -10.04 3.60
C ILE A 51 10.57 -10.82 4.80
N GLU A 52 10.62 -10.18 5.96
CA GLU A 52 11.30 -10.76 7.12
C GLU A 52 10.67 -10.34 8.45
N LYS A 53 10.95 -11.10 9.50
CA LYS A 53 10.63 -10.70 10.87
C LYS A 53 11.74 -9.81 11.40
N ARG A 54 11.38 -8.66 11.93
CA ARG A 54 12.30 -7.76 12.63
C ARG A 54 11.74 -7.42 13.99
N ALA A 55 12.63 -7.30 14.97
CA ALA A 55 12.27 -6.81 16.28
C ALA A 55 12.25 -5.28 16.27
N PHE A 56 11.18 -4.71 16.79
CA PHE A 56 10.99 -3.28 16.98
C PHE A 56 10.70 -2.99 18.45
N THR A 57 11.10 -1.82 18.92
CA THR A 57 10.70 -1.35 20.25
C THR A 57 9.47 -0.47 20.09
N LEU A 58 8.34 -0.94 20.61
CA LEU A 58 7.10 -0.16 20.73
C LEU A 58 6.83 0.03 22.22
N ASP A 59 6.97 1.27 22.69
CA ASP A 59 6.64 1.63 24.08
C ASP A 59 7.44 0.86 25.14
N GLY A 60 8.72 0.63 24.83
CA GLY A 60 9.64 -0.13 25.69
C GLY A 60 9.42 -1.65 25.64
N GLU A 61 8.38 -2.13 24.97
CA GLU A 61 8.19 -3.56 24.69
C GLU A 61 8.87 -3.91 23.36
N ARG A 62 9.74 -4.93 23.39
CA ARG A 62 10.31 -5.51 22.17
C ARG A 62 9.26 -6.41 21.52
N ILE A 63 8.93 -6.14 20.27
CA ILE A 63 7.95 -6.89 19.50
C ILE A 63 8.50 -7.30 18.14
N GLU A 64 8.25 -8.54 17.73
CA GLU A 64 8.58 -9.01 16.39
C GLU A 64 7.42 -8.78 15.42
N LEU A 65 7.67 -7.97 14.39
CA LEU A 65 6.71 -7.65 13.34
C LEU A 65 7.28 -8.05 11.98
N THR A 66 6.38 -8.23 11.01
CA THR A 66 6.80 -8.47 9.63
C THR A 66 7.14 -7.15 8.97
N ALA A 67 8.37 -7.03 8.46
CA ALA A 67 8.81 -5.95 7.59
C ALA A 67 8.83 -6.43 6.14
N VAL A 68 8.21 -5.66 5.25
CA VAL A 68 8.25 -5.83 3.80
C VAL A 68 9.03 -4.66 3.24
N VAL A 69 10.23 -4.91 2.74
CA VAL A 69 11.18 -3.88 2.33
C VAL A 69 11.10 -3.70 0.82
N PHE A 70 10.76 -2.49 0.38
CA PHE A 70 10.88 -2.07 -1.02
C PHE A 70 12.03 -1.08 -1.15
N ALA A 71 12.47 -0.84 -2.39
CA ALA A 71 13.38 0.27 -2.65
C ALA A 71 12.73 1.60 -2.20
N GLY A 72 13.40 2.30 -1.28
CA GLY A 72 12.96 3.62 -0.78
C GLY A 72 11.91 3.63 0.34
N ILE A 73 11.28 2.50 0.69
CA ILE A 73 10.32 2.43 1.81
C ILE A 73 10.24 1.03 2.43
N THR A 74 10.16 0.98 3.75
CA THR A 74 9.84 -0.27 4.48
C THR A 74 8.43 -0.23 5.02
N HIS A 75 7.63 -1.24 4.71
CA HIS A 75 6.29 -1.41 5.28
C HIS A 75 6.32 -2.40 6.44
N ILE A 76 5.88 -1.97 7.62
CA ILE A 76 5.83 -2.79 8.83
C ILE A 76 4.38 -3.18 9.07
N LEU A 77 4.07 -4.47 9.01
CA LEU A 77 2.72 -4.98 9.26
C LEU A 77 2.47 -5.07 10.76
N VAL A 78 1.47 -4.31 11.20
CA VAL A 78 1.05 -4.20 12.60
C VAL A 78 -0.33 -4.87 12.71
N PRO A 79 -0.46 -5.98 13.47
CA PRO A 79 -1.76 -6.60 13.70
C PRO A 79 -2.74 -5.62 14.34
N ALA A 80 -3.98 -5.59 13.85
CA ALA A 80 -5.02 -4.69 14.39
C ALA A 80 -5.26 -4.87 15.90
N SER A 81 -5.12 -6.10 16.42
CA SER A 81 -5.25 -6.42 17.85
C SER A 81 -4.21 -5.72 18.71
N LEU A 82 -2.96 -5.66 18.23
CA LEU A 82 -1.86 -4.97 18.89
C LEU A 82 -2.12 -3.47 18.94
N TRP A 83 -2.57 -2.88 17.82
CA TRP A 83 -2.92 -1.47 17.77
C TRP A 83 -4.10 -1.12 18.69
N ALA A 84 -5.15 -1.94 18.69
CA ALA A 84 -6.31 -1.73 19.55
C ALA A 84 -5.94 -1.77 21.04
N ARG A 85 -5.00 -2.64 21.42
CA ARG A 85 -4.43 -2.69 22.77
C ARG A 85 -3.70 -1.39 23.11
N GLU A 86 -2.87 -0.89 22.20
CA GLU A 86 -2.10 0.33 22.42
C GLU A 86 -2.97 1.58 22.49
N CYS A 87 -3.97 1.69 21.61
CA CYS A 87 -4.97 2.77 21.67
C CYS A 87 -5.73 2.81 22.99
N ARG A 88 -6.10 1.63 23.55
CA ARG A 88 -6.77 1.55 24.86
C ARG A 88 -5.85 1.95 26.01
N LYS A 89 -4.58 1.55 25.98
CA LYS A 89 -3.59 1.91 27.01
C LYS A 89 -3.35 3.43 27.08
N LYS A 90 -3.46 4.14 25.95
CA LYS A 90 -3.00 5.55 25.83
C LYS A 90 -4.10 6.58 25.51
N GLY A 91 -5.37 6.24 25.71
CA GLY A 91 -6.47 7.17 25.51
C GLY A 91 -6.52 7.80 24.10
N GLY A 92 -6.04 7.08 23.07
CA GLY A 92 -6.10 7.53 21.68
C GLY A 92 -5.00 8.49 21.20
N THR A 93 -3.95 8.77 21.98
CA THR A 93 -2.86 9.68 21.53
C THR A 93 -1.67 8.94 20.87
N ARG A 94 -1.46 9.33 19.60
CA ARG A 94 -0.40 9.02 18.60
C ARG A 94 0.89 8.36 19.09
N GLY A 95 1.29 7.27 18.41
CA GLY A 95 2.52 7.09 17.60
C GLY A 95 3.91 7.51 18.11
N LYS A 96 4.06 8.08 19.31
CA LYS A 96 5.31 8.57 19.90
C LYS A 96 6.12 7.48 20.63
N GLY A 97 5.82 6.21 20.37
CA GLY A 97 6.41 5.04 21.05
C GLY A 97 7.38 4.22 20.22
N LEU A 98 7.55 4.57 18.94
CA LEU A 98 8.29 3.79 17.97
C LEU A 98 9.71 4.35 17.91
N GLY A 99 10.59 3.85 18.77
CA GLY A 99 11.86 4.53 19.06
C GLY A 99 13.08 3.94 18.36
N GLU A 100 13.15 2.61 18.21
CA GLU A 100 14.40 1.95 17.85
C GLU A 100 14.20 0.88 16.76
N GLY A 101 15.15 0.81 15.81
CA GLY A 101 15.16 -0.17 14.72
C GLY A 101 14.32 0.19 13.50
N LEU A 102 13.78 1.41 13.45
CA LEU A 102 13.00 1.89 12.32
C LEU A 102 13.91 2.43 11.22
N PRO A 103 13.60 2.16 9.94
CA PRO A 103 14.32 2.79 8.85
C PRO A 103 13.87 4.25 8.66
N PRO A 104 14.64 5.08 7.95
CA PRO A 104 14.34 6.52 7.79
C PRO A 104 12.97 6.81 7.16
N VAL A 105 12.49 5.92 6.28
CA VAL A 105 11.18 6.01 5.64
C VAL A 105 10.44 4.70 5.83
N PHE A 106 9.32 4.74 6.55
CA PHE A 106 8.51 3.56 6.81
C PHE A 106 7.01 3.84 6.82
N GLY A 107 6.24 2.81 6.45
CA GLY A 107 4.79 2.79 6.61
C GLY A 107 4.39 1.75 7.64
N LEU A 108 3.75 2.17 8.73
CA LEU A 108 3.02 1.26 9.61
C LEU A 108 1.69 0.90 8.97
N LEU A 109 1.53 -0.39 8.70
CA LEU A 109 0.37 -0.94 8.06
C LEU A 109 -0.47 -1.64 9.13
N LEU A 110 -1.49 -0.95 9.65
CA LEU A 110 -2.46 -1.58 10.52
C LEU A 110 -3.33 -2.51 9.68
N PHE A 111 -3.00 -3.80 9.70
CA PHE A 111 -3.65 -4.80 8.88
C PHE A 111 -4.56 -5.67 9.76
N ASP A 112 -5.85 -5.65 9.42
CA ASP A 112 -6.84 -6.58 9.94
C ASP A 112 -7.14 -7.63 8.87
N GLU A 113 -6.65 -8.84 9.10
CA GLU A 113 -6.80 -9.93 8.15
C GLU A 113 -8.23 -10.47 8.09
N GLN A 114 -8.97 -10.45 9.20
CA GLN A 114 -10.35 -10.94 9.25
C GLN A 114 -11.27 -9.97 8.49
N GLU A 115 -11.16 -8.68 8.79
CA GLU A 115 -11.95 -7.64 8.12
C GLU A 115 -11.47 -7.28 6.73
N LYS A 116 -10.30 -7.80 6.34
CA LYS A 116 -9.55 -7.44 5.14
C LYS A 116 -9.44 -5.92 5.03
N SER A 117 -8.98 -5.28 6.10
CA SER A 117 -8.87 -3.82 6.18
C SER A 117 -7.42 -3.41 6.44
N LEU A 118 -7.07 -2.26 5.88
CA LEU A 118 -5.74 -1.68 5.97
C LEU A 118 -5.87 -0.20 6.33
N LYS A 119 -5.23 0.21 7.43
CA LYS A 119 -5.09 1.63 7.77
C LYS A 119 -3.61 2.00 7.72
N PRO A 120 -3.15 2.62 6.61
CA PRO A 120 -1.76 3.02 6.46
C PRO A 120 -1.46 4.28 7.29
N LEU A 121 -0.42 4.20 8.10
CA LEU A 121 0.20 5.33 8.77
C LEU A 121 1.63 5.46 8.25
N VAL A 122 1.92 6.51 7.50
CA VAL A 122 3.26 6.76 6.97
C VAL A 122 4.02 7.67 7.92
N ALA A 123 5.27 7.28 8.16
CA ALA A 123 6.22 7.99 8.99
C ALA A 123 7.48 8.27 8.16
N VAL A 124 7.83 9.54 8.08
CA VAL A 124 9.13 9.97 7.59
C VAL A 124 9.88 10.53 8.78
N GLU A 125 11.08 10.02 9.01
CA GLU A 125 11.98 10.48 10.07
C GLU A 125 12.04 12.02 10.07
N ASP A 126 11.95 12.61 11.26
CA ASP A 126 11.97 14.07 11.50
C ASP A 126 10.89 14.94 10.85
N VAL A 127 9.92 14.37 10.12
CA VAL A 127 8.84 15.17 9.51
C VAL A 127 7.54 15.05 10.28
N SER A 128 6.81 13.95 10.15
CA SER A 128 5.44 13.79 10.68
C SER A 128 4.90 12.38 10.50
N LEU A 129 3.94 12.03 11.36
CA LEU A 129 3.09 10.85 11.23
C LEU A 129 1.78 11.21 10.50
N ILE A 130 1.57 10.65 9.31
CA ILE A 130 0.44 10.98 8.43
C ILE A 130 -0.42 9.73 8.21
N TRP A 131 -1.71 9.84 8.53
CA TRP A 131 -2.70 8.84 8.15
C TRP A 131 -3.06 9.02 6.68
N GLU A 132 -2.73 8.03 5.87
CA GLU A 132 -3.12 8.04 4.47
C GLU A 132 -4.53 7.48 4.29
N ARG A 133 -5.25 8.03 3.32
CA ARG A 133 -6.59 7.50 2.98
C ARG A 133 -6.48 6.25 2.11
N GLY A 134 -5.45 6.14 1.28
CA GLY A 134 -5.16 4.94 0.50
C GLY A 134 -3.67 4.85 0.22
N CYS A 135 -3.13 3.64 0.24
CA CYS A 135 -1.70 3.37 0.08
C CYS A 135 -1.49 2.22 -0.90
N GLY A 136 -1.02 2.54 -2.11
CA GLY A 136 -0.74 1.54 -3.15
C GLY A 136 0.39 0.60 -2.75
N SER A 137 1.51 1.14 -2.27
CA SER A 137 2.66 0.35 -1.79
C SER A 137 2.31 -0.48 -0.56
N GLY A 138 1.48 0.04 0.36
CA GLY A 138 0.99 -0.72 1.51
C GLY A 138 0.07 -1.89 1.10
N THR A 139 -0.76 -1.69 0.08
CA THR A 139 -1.59 -2.75 -0.50
C THR A 139 -0.72 -3.84 -1.14
N SER A 140 0.32 -3.46 -1.88
CA SER A 140 1.32 -4.39 -2.42
C SER A 140 2.06 -5.17 -1.33
N ALA A 141 2.45 -4.50 -0.25
CA ALA A 141 3.16 -5.12 0.87
C ALA A 141 2.34 -6.25 1.49
N VAL A 142 1.04 -6.01 1.75
CA VAL A 142 0.13 -7.04 2.28
C VAL A 142 -0.04 -8.19 1.28
N GLY A 143 -0.22 -7.90 -0.01
CA GLY A 143 -0.31 -8.92 -1.06
C GLY A 143 0.92 -9.82 -1.11
N ALA A 144 2.12 -9.23 -1.09
CA ALA A 144 3.39 -9.95 -1.09
C ALA A 144 3.57 -10.79 0.17
N TYR A 145 3.28 -10.23 1.35
CA TYR A 145 3.33 -10.94 2.62
C TYR A 145 2.43 -12.16 2.63
N LEU A 146 1.17 -12.02 2.22
CA LEU A 146 0.22 -13.13 2.19
C LEU A 146 0.66 -14.20 1.18
N ALA A 147 1.10 -13.83 -0.02
CA ALA A 147 1.59 -14.79 -1.00
C ALA A 147 2.83 -15.56 -0.50
N ALA A 148 3.78 -14.87 0.14
CA ALA A 148 4.97 -15.50 0.71
C ALA A 148 4.66 -16.41 1.90
N ARG A 149 3.75 -16.00 2.80
CA ARG A 149 3.33 -16.78 3.96
C ARG A 149 2.59 -18.05 3.55
N GLU A 150 1.65 -17.92 2.61
CA GLU A 150 0.81 -19.03 2.13
C GLU A 150 1.49 -19.88 1.04
N LYS A 151 2.64 -19.42 0.52
CA LYS A 151 3.42 -20.04 -0.57
C LYS A 151 2.58 -20.34 -1.81
N LYS A 152 1.70 -19.40 -2.18
CA LYS A 152 0.79 -19.53 -3.31
C LYS A 152 0.38 -18.18 -3.86
N ASP A 153 -0.21 -18.19 -5.05
CA ASP A 153 -0.85 -17.01 -5.63
C ASP A 153 -1.98 -16.52 -4.72
N VAL A 154 -1.99 -15.22 -4.45
CA VAL A 154 -2.99 -14.57 -3.60
C VAL A 154 -3.63 -13.42 -4.34
N THR A 155 -4.94 -13.27 -4.19
CA THR A 155 -5.67 -12.04 -4.50
C THR A 155 -6.43 -11.60 -3.27
N VAL A 156 -6.18 -10.37 -2.83
CA VAL A 156 -6.81 -9.78 -1.64
C VAL A 156 -7.37 -8.39 -1.98
N SER A 157 -8.58 -8.10 -1.53
CA SER A 157 -9.18 -6.75 -1.62
C SER A 157 -9.21 -6.16 -0.22
N LEU A 158 -8.51 -5.04 -0.03
CA LEU A 158 -8.32 -4.38 1.26
C LEU A 158 -9.16 -3.11 1.34
N LYS A 159 -10.03 -3.05 2.35
CA LYS A 159 -10.78 -1.85 2.72
C LYS A 159 -9.82 -0.83 3.35
N GLN A 160 -9.74 0.36 2.78
CA GLN A 160 -8.94 1.49 3.27
C GLN A 160 -9.84 2.72 3.45
N PRO A 161 -9.43 3.75 4.22
CA PRO A 161 -10.27 4.93 4.46
C PRO A 161 -10.72 5.68 3.19
N GLY A 162 -9.98 5.56 2.09
CA GLY A 162 -10.24 6.16 0.79
C GLY A 162 -10.96 5.25 -0.20
N GLY A 163 -11.24 4.00 0.15
CA GLY A 163 -11.90 3.03 -0.73
C GLY A 163 -11.27 1.65 -0.65
N VAL A 164 -11.59 0.80 -1.62
CA VAL A 164 -11.04 -0.55 -1.71
C VAL A 164 -9.93 -0.58 -2.75
N MET A 165 -8.78 -1.17 -2.38
CA MET A 165 -7.72 -1.52 -3.33
C MET A 165 -7.50 -3.02 -3.30
N ARG A 166 -7.23 -3.60 -4.46
CA ARG A 166 -6.93 -5.02 -4.61
C ARG A 166 -5.45 -5.21 -4.87
N ALA A 167 -4.83 -6.18 -4.22
CA ALA A 167 -3.53 -6.73 -4.62
C ALA A 167 -3.72 -8.13 -5.19
N THR A 168 -3.00 -8.42 -6.27
CA THR A 168 -2.79 -9.77 -6.80
C THR A 168 -1.29 -10.02 -6.81
N ALA A 169 -0.84 -11.06 -6.11
CA ALA A 169 0.55 -11.44 -6.02
C ALA A 169 0.73 -12.90 -6.45
N SER A 170 1.71 -13.14 -7.32
CA SER A 170 2.07 -14.49 -7.79
C SER A 170 3.25 -15.03 -6.99
N TYR A 171 3.21 -16.32 -6.67
CA TYR A 171 4.26 -17.01 -5.93
C TYR A 171 4.72 -18.25 -6.70
N GLN A 172 5.98 -18.25 -7.11
CA GLN A 172 6.59 -19.31 -7.91
C GLN A 172 8.03 -19.52 -7.47
N ASN A 173 8.53 -20.77 -7.57
CA ASN A 173 9.92 -21.12 -7.26
C ASN A 173 10.40 -20.64 -5.87
N GLY A 174 9.51 -20.62 -4.88
CA GLY A 174 9.84 -20.21 -3.52
C GLY A 174 9.84 -18.70 -3.26
N ALA A 175 9.45 -17.87 -4.24
CA ALA A 175 9.46 -16.41 -4.12
C ALA A 175 8.21 -15.75 -4.71
N VAL A 176 7.93 -14.52 -4.29
CA VAL A 176 6.94 -13.65 -4.94
C VAL A 176 7.54 -13.15 -6.25
N THR A 177 6.90 -13.43 -7.38
CA THR A 177 7.45 -13.13 -8.72
C THR A 177 6.71 -11.99 -9.42
N LYS A 178 5.51 -11.66 -8.99
CA LYS A 178 4.71 -10.56 -9.55
C LYS A 178 3.80 -9.97 -8.50
N ILE A 179 3.63 -8.65 -8.50
CA ILE A 179 2.61 -7.96 -7.72
C ILE A 179 1.92 -6.95 -8.62
N GLU A 180 0.60 -6.92 -8.57
CA GLU A 180 -0.23 -5.91 -9.22
C GLU A 180 -1.23 -5.37 -8.22
N ILE A 181 -1.50 -4.07 -8.30
CA ILE A 181 -2.60 -3.46 -7.57
C ILE A 181 -3.67 -2.96 -8.53
N THR A 182 -4.91 -2.94 -8.06
CA THR A 182 -6.05 -2.40 -8.78
C THR A 182 -6.88 -1.54 -7.86
N GLY A 183 -7.27 -0.35 -8.31
CA GLY A 183 -8.06 0.59 -7.52
C GLY A 183 -8.91 1.50 -8.40
N SER A 184 -10.05 1.95 -7.88
CA SER A 184 -10.92 2.90 -8.57
C SER A 184 -10.52 4.34 -8.19
N VAL A 185 -10.45 5.21 -9.18
CA VAL A 185 -10.07 6.62 -9.06
C VAL A 185 -11.14 7.47 -9.72
N ALA A 186 -11.53 8.57 -9.06
CA ALA A 186 -12.49 9.53 -9.58
C ALA A 186 -11.83 10.90 -9.74
N ILE A 187 -12.19 11.60 -10.81
CA ILE A 187 -11.82 13.01 -11.01
C ILE A 187 -12.84 13.84 -10.24
N VAL A 188 -12.37 14.57 -9.22
CA VAL A 188 -13.22 15.34 -8.30
C VAL A 188 -13.20 16.85 -8.59
N ALA A 189 -12.16 17.34 -9.25
CA ALA A 189 -12.01 18.73 -9.68
C ALA A 189 -10.99 18.83 -10.82
N GLU A 190 -11.13 19.86 -11.65
CA GLU A 190 -10.18 20.26 -12.69
C GLU A 190 -10.11 21.79 -12.70
N GLY A 191 -8.91 22.37 -12.77
CA GLY A 191 -8.71 23.82 -12.71
C GLY A 191 -7.25 24.23 -12.71
N THR A 192 -7.00 25.52 -12.50
CA THR A 192 -5.66 26.13 -12.46
C THR A 192 -5.33 26.58 -11.04
N ALA A 193 -4.18 26.16 -10.51
CA ALA A 193 -3.64 26.64 -9.25
C ALA A 193 -2.66 27.80 -9.51
N TYR A 194 -2.81 28.90 -8.76
CA TYR A 194 -1.87 30.02 -8.76
C TYR A 194 -0.97 29.88 -7.52
N LEU A 195 0.34 29.88 -7.73
CA LEU A 195 1.36 29.74 -6.69
C LEU A 195 1.98 31.10 -6.35
#